data_AF-A0A924W6E3-F1
#
_entry.id   AF-A0A924W6E3-F1
#
_cell.length_a   1.000
_cell.length_b   1.000
_cell.length_c   1.000
_cell.angle_alpha   90.00
_cell.angle_beta   90.00
_cell.angle_gamma   90.00
#
_symmetry.space_group_name_H-M   'P 1'
#
loop_
_entity.id
_entity.type
_entity.pdbx_description
1 polymer ?
#
loop_
_entity_poly.entity_id
_entity_poly.type
_entity_poly.pdbx_seq_one_letter_code
_entity_poly.pdbx_strand_id
1 'polypeptide(L)'
;MKRCLVASAVLAAAAATSAVGQEQPIQNGDIALGLSTNSTGTTLPQVRAGSQVGSWTSQAFAQSAEFDNCDGPFSHSGNLLALNFGTTAGGGTLLSFSSNGANFGQVIYAFNAGNGGIATTRIGGLSVSPDNTRIACLGYDTGQVYILDYTPGQCGQGMAAVTNPLVSAGLANTGDTQGTTWLDDSTVIAYSAGGPQGSILWTVPVADPNNPTFQMIVNTTGAGSQFTDVEYNPCISPYIFCSYSNFEANVTTNKLTVIDPRAGSGAWTQVAQIDLSVSLQTGREIALGRDGALYLSEFAGSTAPQPKIYVDRLNLDFNSDGVIDAIDLALLTDNSSIDYYTVSGGVSSSFNGLDVVVGRQECGTAPTGACCLTVLCVDNLTRAACEAKTGVYQGDQTVCRDVVCTIPVLCPCDWNRDLVLNSQDFFDFIAAFFGSGADYNMDGMTTSQDFFDFLGCFFAPPITCP
;
A
#
# COMPACT_ATOMS: atom_id res chain seq x y z
N MET A 1 -60.70 -2.73 -52.31
CA MET A 1 -60.29 -3.04 -50.92
C MET A 1 -58.95 -3.76 -50.99
N LYS A 2 -57.86 -3.06 -50.65
CA LYS A 2 -56.47 -3.51 -50.82
C LYS A 2 -56.12 -4.52 -49.73
N ARG A 3 -55.54 -5.66 -50.13
CA ARG A 3 -54.96 -6.67 -49.24
C ARG A 3 -53.65 -6.13 -48.66
N CYS A 4 -53.52 -6.14 -47.34
CA CYS A 4 -52.31 -5.78 -46.62
C CYS A 4 -51.48 -7.06 -46.38
N LEU A 5 -50.32 -7.17 -47.03
CA LEU A 5 -49.30 -8.17 -46.67
C LEU A 5 -48.55 -7.65 -45.44
N VAL A 6 -48.50 -8.45 -44.38
CA VAL A 6 -47.62 -8.25 -43.23
C VAL A 6 -46.27 -8.88 -43.58
N ALA A 7 -45.24 -8.04 -43.75
CA ALA A 7 -43.86 -8.49 -43.86
C ALA A 7 -43.28 -8.59 -42.44
N SER A 8 -43.03 -9.81 -41.97
CA SER A 8 -42.24 -10.05 -40.77
C SER A 8 -40.79 -9.65 -41.03
N ALA A 9 -40.35 -8.53 -40.45
CA ALA A 9 -38.95 -8.19 -40.38
C ALA A 9 -38.28 -9.06 -39.31
N VAL A 10 -37.54 -10.08 -39.74
CA VAL A 10 -36.55 -10.75 -38.90
C VAL A 10 -35.40 -9.76 -38.75
N LEU A 11 -35.34 -9.03 -37.62
CA LEU A 11 -34.10 -8.38 -37.21
C LEU A 11 -33.12 -9.47 -36.82
N ALA A 12 -32.21 -9.81 -37.73
CA ALA A 12 -30.96 -10.44 -37.35
C ALA A 12 -30.17 -9.40 -36.55
N ALA A 13 -30.18 -9.52 -35.21
CA ALA A 13 -29.21 -8.87 -34.37
C ALA A 13 -27.85 -9.47 -34.73
N ALA A 14 -27.12 -8.82 -35.63
CA ALA A 14 -25.70 -9.06 -35.78
C ALA A 14 -25.06 -8.68 -34.45
N ALA A 15 -24.70 -9.69 -33.65
CA ALA A 15 -23.77 -9.51 -32.56
C ALA A 15 -22.48 -8.98 -33.19
N ALA A 16 -22.27 -7.66 -33.07
CA ALA A 16 -20.98 -7.07 -33.34
C ALA A 16 -20.06 -7.58 -32.23
N THR A 17 -19.43 -8.74 -32.47
CA THR A 17 -18.19 -9.09 -31.77
C THR A 17 -17.16 -8.09 -32.28
N SER A 18 -17.12 -6.91 -31.68
CA SER A 18 -16.00 -5.99 -31.85
C SER A 18 -14.74 -6.79 -31.49
N ALA A 19 -13.86 -7.01 -32.46
CA ALA A 19 -12.52 -7.49 -32.17
C ALA A 19 -11.96 -6.54 -31.11
N VAL A 20 -11.70 -7.05 -29.91
CA VAL A 20 -11.21 -6.19 -28.84
C VAL A 20 -9.89 -5.61 -29.30
N GLY A 21 -9.85 -4.29 -29.40
CA GLY A 21 -8.71 -3.57 -29.92
C GLY A 21 -7.55 -3.54 -28.93
N GLN A 22 -6.48 -2.92 -29.39
CA GLN A 22 -5.42 -2.35 -28.57
C GLN A 22 -5.96 -1.60 -27.34
N GLU A 23 -5.16 -1.51 -26.27
CA GLU A 23 -5.52 -0.76 -25.08
C GLU A 23 -5.87 0.70 -25.43
N GLN A 24 -6.85 1.23 -24.72
CA GLN A 24 -7.18 2.65 -24.73
C GLN A 24 -6.30 3.36 -23.70
N PRO A 25 -6.06 4.68 -23.84
CA PRO A 25 -5.55 5.48 -22.74
C PRO A 25 -6.35 5.21 -21.46
N ILE A 26 -5.63 4.93 -20.38
CA ILE A 26 -6.25 4.56 -19.10
C ILE A 26 -7.09 5.70 -18.51
N GLN A 27 -8.11 5.32 -17.77
CA GLN A 27 -8.99 6.21 -17.00
C GLN A 27 -9.10 5.68 -15.58
N ASN A 28 -9.41 6.56 -14.62
CA ASN A 28 -9.67 6.15 -13.24
C ASN A 28 -10.78 5.09 -13.20
N GLY A 29 -10.55 4.01 -12.44
CA GLY A 29 -11.43 2.85 -12.36
C GLY A 29 -11.27 1.83 -13.49
N ASP A 30 -10.35 2.05 -14.43
CA ASP A 30 -9.93 0.99 -15.35
C ASP A 30 -9.21 -0.12 -14.57
N ILE A 31 -9.46 -1.37 -14.95
CA ILE A 31 -8.80 -2.55 -14.40
C ILE A 31 -7.90 -3.14 -15.47
N ALA A 32 -6.65 -3.39 -15.11
CA ALA A 32 -5.77 -4.30 -15.85
C ALA A 32 -5.90 -5.69 -15.23
N LEU A 33 -6.13 -6.72 -16.06
CA LEU A 33 -6.44 -8.07 -15.56
C LEU A 33 -5.61 -9.11 -16.30
N GLY A 34 -4.69 -9.79 -15.61
CA GLY A 34 -3.78 -10.79 -16.16
C GLY A 34 -4.41 -12.19 -16.23
N LEU A 35 -4.94 -12.59 -17.39
CA LEU A 35 -5.67 -13.87 -17.59
C LEU A 35 -4.78 -15.09 -17.86
N SER A 36 -3.46 -15.01 -17.63
CA SER A 36 -2.55 -16.16 -17.73
C SER A 36 -2.61 -16.92 -19.07
N THR A 37 -2.97 -16.25 -20.17
CA THR A 37 -3.09 -16.91 -21.49
C THR A 37 -1.85 -16.69 -22.35
N ASN A 38 -1.56 -17.65 -23.23
CA ASN A 38 -0.48 -17.56 -24.20
C ASN A 38 -0.80 -16.63 -25.40
N SER A 39 -1.95 -15.97 -25.40
CA SER A 39 -2.39 -15.11 -26.51
C SER A 39 -2.34 -13.66 -26.09
N THR A 40 -1.51 -12.88 -26.78
CA THR A 40 -1.31 -11.45 -26.52
C THR A 40 -2.62 -10.65 -26.53
N GLY A 41 -3.61 -11.02 -27.36
CA GLY A 41 -4.91 -10.34 -27.43
C GLY A 41 -5.88 -10.65 -26.29
N THR A 42 -5.53 -11.54 -25.37
CA THR A 42 -6.43 -11.99 -24.29
C THR A 42 -5.76 -12.08 -22.93
N THR A 43 -4.44 -11.96 -22.87
CA THR A 43 -3.70 -12.18 -21.62
C THR A 43 -3.82 -11.02 -20.65
N LEU A 44 -4.02 -9.80 -21.16
CA LEU A 44 -4.08 -8.59 -20.34
C LEU A 44 -5.19 -7.66 -20.84
N PRO A 45 -6.48 -8.04 -20.66
CA PRO A 45 -7.62 -7.17 -20.90
C PRO A 45 -7.59 -5.88 -20.05
N GLN A 46 -8.06 -4.80 -20.67
CA GLN A 46 -8.44 -3.55 -20.01
C GLN A 46 -9.95 -3.54 -19.83
N VAL A 47 -10.42 -3.46 -18.59
CA VAL A 47 -11.84 -3.45 -18.23
C VAL A 47 -12.22 -2.08 -17.69
N ARG A 48 -13.35 -1.54 -18.14
CA ARG A 48 -13.93 -0.28 -17.67
C ARG A 48 -15.41 -0.48 -17.42
N ALA A 49 -15.88 -0.11 -16.24
CA ALA A 49 -17.30 -0.23 -15.86
C ALA A 49 -17.89 -1.62 -16.20
N GLY A 50 -17.17 -2.69 -15.81
CA GLY A 50 -17.58 -4.08 -16.04
C GLY A 50 -17.56 -4.57 -17.49
N SER A 51 -16.95 -3.82 -18.43
CA SER A 51 -16.84 -4.20 -19.84
C SER A 51 -15.41 -4.09 -20.36
N GLN A 52 -14.99 -5.01 -21.23
CA GLN A 52 -13.68 -4.93 -21.86
C GLN A 52 -13.64 -3.78 -22.89
N VAL A 53 -12.71 -2.84 -22.72
CA VAL A 53 -12.52 -1.70 -23.63
C VAL A 53 -11.26 -1.79 -24.50
N GLY A 54 -10.34 -2.69 -24.13
CA GLY A 54 -9.09 -2.92 -24.85
C GLY A 54 -8.31 -4.11 -24.29
N SER A 55 -7.09 -4.28 -24.77
CA SER A 55 -6.11 -5.23 -24.24
C SER A 55 -4.71 -4.73 -24.55
N TRP A 56 -3.79 -4.90 -23.59
CA TRP A 56 -2.36 -4.77 -23.88
C TRP A 56 -1.92 -6.02 -24.65
N THR A 57 -1.37 -5.82 -25.86
CA THR A 57 -1.11 -6.93 -26.81
C THR A 57 0.34 -7.05 -27.24
N SER A 58 1.23 -6.23 -26.68
CA SER A 58 2.65 -6.20 -27.00
C SER A 58 3.44 -7.37 -26.42
N GLN A 59 2.93 -8.00 -25.36
CA GLN A 59 3.53 -9.17 -24.70
C GLN A 59 2.44 -10.21 -24.36
N ALA A 60 2.86 -11.46 -24.18
CA ALA A 60 1.97 -12.57 -23.83
C ALA A 60 2.21 -13.03 -22.39
N PHE A 61 1.24 -13.77 -21.85
CA PHE A 61 1.35 -14.52 -20.59
C PHE A 61 1.63 -13.64 -19.36
N ALA A 62 0.75 -12.67 -19.12
CA ALA A 62 0.68 -11.91 -17.88
C ALA A 62 -0.31 -12.57 -16.91
N GLN A 63 0.08 -12.67 -15.65
CA GLN A 63 -0.69 -13.32 -14.59
C GLN A 63 -1.05 -12.36 -13.46
N SER A 64 -0.24 -11.34 -13.21
CA SER A 64 -0.52 -10.26 -12.26
C SER A 64 -0.21 -8.93 -12.94
N ALA A 65 -0.82 -7.86 -12.45
CA ALA A 65 -0.80 -6.54 -13.02
C ALA A 65 -0.74 -5.51 -11.89
N GLU A 66 -0.02 -4.41 -12.08
CA GLU A 66 0.11 -3.31 -11.11
C GLU A 66 0.44 -2.03 -11.89
N PHE A 67 -0.27 -0.93 -11.67
CA PHE A 67 0.07 0.37 -12.23
C PHE A 67 1.10 1.07 -11.35
N ASP A 68 2.09 1.69 -11.98
CA ASP A 68 3.07 2.49 -11.25
C ASP A 68 2.47 3.83 -10.73
N ASN A 69 3.19 4.44 -9.78
CA ASN A 69 2.74 5.62 -9.03
C ASN A 69 3.16 6.94 -9.69
N CYS A 70 2.93 7.06 -11.00
CA CYS A 70 3.40 8.20 -11.78
C CYS A 70 2.86 9.58 -11.31
N ASP A 71 1.58 9.69 -10.97
CA ASP A 71 0.97 10.99 -10.64
C ASP A 71 1.06 11.35 -9.15
N GLY A 72 1.76 10.54 -8.36
CA GLY A 72 2.01 10.75 -6.94
C GLY A 72 1.88 9.47 -6.12
N PRO A 73 2.06 9.56 -4.79
CA PRO A 73 1.96 8.41 -3.90
C PRO A 73 0.65 7.66 -4.05
N PHE A 74 0.75 6.34 -4.24
CA PHE A 74 -0.39 5.42 -4.37
C PHE A 74 -1.39 5.84 -5.47
N SER A 75 -0.91 6.44 -6.57
CA SER A 75 -1.77 6.90 -7.65
C SER A 75 -2.16 5.81 -8.64
N HIS A 76 -1.39 4.73 -8.78
CA HIS A 76 -1.69 3.60 -9.68
C HIS A 76 -2.15 4.10 -11.06
N SER A 77 -1.36 4.97 -11.71
CA SER A 77 -1.83 5.74 -12.87
C SER A 77 -0.80 5.97 -13.97
N GLY A 78 0.38 5.35 -13.88
CA GLY A 78 1.41 5.45 -14.90
C GLY A 78 1.54 4.18 -15.73
N ASN A 79 2.77 3.68 -15.89
CA ASN A 79 2.99 2.48 -16.69
C ASN A 79 2.30 1.29 -16.05
N LEU A 80 1.85 0.35 -16.88
CA LEU A 80 1.35 -0.92 -16.38
C LEU A 80 2.52 -1.90 -16.25
N LEU A 81 2.76 -2.38 -15.05
CA LEU A 81 3.65 -3.49 -14.76
C LEU A 81 2.86 -4.79 -14.77
N ALA A 82 3.51 -5.88 -15.16
CA ALA A 82 2.90 -7.20 -15.06
C ALA A 82 3.92 -8.28 -14.74
N LEU A 83 3.46 -9.36 -14.09
CA LEU A 83 4.28 -10.55 -13.85
C LEU A 83 3.85 -11.70 -14.75
N ASN A 84 4.85 -12.37 -15.33
CA ASN A 84 4.76 -13.77 -15.69
C ASN A 84 5.41 -14.56 -14.55
N PHE A 85 4.65 -15.44 -13.90
CA PHE A 85 5.16 -16.17 -12.72
C PHE A 85 6.24 -17.17 -13.09
N GLY A 86 6.26 -17.60 -14.35
CA GLY A 86 7.29 -18.46 -14.89
C GLY A 86 7.22 -19.91 -14.39
N THR A 87 8.38 -20.57 -14.39
CA THR A 87 8.50 -21.98 -14.01
C THR A 87 9.67 -22.16 -13.04
N THR A 88 9.67 -23.25 -12.28
CA THR A 88 10.77 -23.56 -11.34
C THR A 88 12.15 -23.59 -12.01
N ALA A 89 12.22 -23.97 -13.29
CA ALA A 89 13.48 -24.02 -14.03
C ALA A 89 13.87 -22.67 -14.66
N GLY A 90 12.90 -21.87 -15.10
CA GLY A 90 13.13 -20.63 -15.85
C GLY A 90 13.08 -19.34 -15.01
N GLY A 91 12.42 -19.41 -13.85
CA GLY A 91 12.04 -18.24 -13.06
C GLY A 91 10.93 -17.41 -13.71
N GLY A 92 10.46 -16.40 -13.00
CA GLY A 92 9.48 -15.43 -13.49
C GLY A 92 10.10 -14.27 -14.29
N THR A 93 9.25 -13.41 -14.86
CA THR A 93 9.69 -12.16 -15.51
C THR A 93 8.77 -11.00 -15.16
N LEU A 94 9.36 -9.81 -15.00
CA LEU A 94 8.65 -8.55 -14.85
C LEU A 94 8.59 -7.84 -16.21
N LEU A 95 7.39 -7.42 -16.58
CA LEU A 95 7.08 -6.71 -17.81
C LEU A 95 6.61 -5.28 -17.50
N SER A 96 6.80 -4.38 -18.45
CA SER A 96 6.29 -3.01 -18.41
C SER A 96 5.61 -2.69 -19.73
N PHE A 97 4.45 -2.04 -19.67
CA PHE A 97 3.58 -1.71 -20.79
C PHE A 97 3.21 -0.23 -20.77
N SER A 98 2.97 0.34 -21.96
CA SER A 98 2.35 1.66 -22.07
C SER A 98 0.90 1.62 -21.60
N SER A 99 0.44 2.66 -20.93
CA SER A 99 -0.97 2.82 -20.53
C SER A 99 -1.67 3.97 -21.27
N ASN A 100 -0.97 4.61 -22.20
CA ASN A 100 -1.45 5.74 -23.01
C ASN A 100 -2.06 5.31 -24.37
N GLY A 101 -2.26 4.01 -24.60
CA GLY A 101 -2.75 3.48 -25.87
C GLY A 101 -1.69 3.37 -26.97
N ALA A 102 -0.40 3.38 -26.68
CA ALA A 102 0.68 3.19 -27.67
C ALA A 102 0.99 1.72 -28.00
N ASN A 103 0.51 0.77 -27.20
CA ASN A 103 0.76 -0.67 -27.25
C ASN A 103 2.23 -1.03 -27.31
N PHE A 104 3.00 -0.36 -26.46
CA PHE A 104 4.36 -0.71 -26.18
C PHE A 104 4.40 -1.70 -25.02
N GLY A 105 5.38 -2.60 -25.03
CA GLY A 105 5.69 -3.42 -23.88
C GLY A 105 7.03 -4.13 -23.99
N GLN A 106 7.68 -4.32 -22.85
CA GLN A 106 9.01 -4.89 -22.75
C GLN A 106 9.16 -5.73 -21.49
N VAL A 107 10.07 -6.71 -21.53
CA VAL A 107 10.55 -7.38 -20.32
C VAL A 107 11.62 -6.49 -19.69
N ILE A 108 11.44 -6.09 -18.43
CA ILE A 108 12.37 -5.23 -17.71
C ILE A 108 13.23 -6.01 -16.69
N TYR A 109 12.81 -7.22 -16.32
CA TYR A 109 13.58 -8.07 -15.42
C TYR A 109 13.24 -9.56 -15.55
N ALA A 110 14.18 -10.42 -15.20
CA ALA A 110 13.99 -11.86 -15.13
C ALA A 110 14.46 -12.38 -13.77
N PHE A 111 13.61 -13.12 -13.07
CA PHE A 111 13.89 -13.66 -11.74
C PHE A 111 14.65 -14.98 -11.84
N ASN A 112 15.86 -14.92 -12.40
CA ASN A 112 16.73 -16.07 -12.56
C ASN A 112 18.22 -15.74 -12.42
N ALA A 113 19.02 -16.78 -12.17
CA ALA A 113 20.45 -16.64 -11.91
C ALA A 113 21.23 -16.11 -13.11
N GLY A 114 20.76 -16.38 -14.33
CA GLY A 114 21.45 -15.97 -15.55
C GLY A 114 21.35 -14.46 -15.79
N ASN A 115 20.12 -13.94 -15.88
CA ASN A 115 19.85 -12.57 -16.30
C ASN A 115 19.57 -11.63 -15.12
N GLY A 116 18.91 -12.12 -14.07
CA GLY A 116 18.56 -11.30 -12.91
C GLY A 116 19.64 -11.21 -11.85
N GLY A 117 20.58 -12.17 -11.83
CA GLY A 117 21.62 -12.25 -10.79
C GLY A 117 21.10 -12.67 -9.42
N ILE A 118 19.91 -13.27 -9.36
CA ILE A 118 19.27 -13.80 -8.14
C ILE A 118 18.96 -15.28 -8.29
N ALA A 119 18.61 -15.96 -7.19
CA ALA A 119 18.15 -17.35 -7.27
C ALA A 119 16.95 -17.47 -8.22
N THR A 120 16.96 -18.48 -9.08
CA THR A 120 15.83 -18.77 -9.97
C THR A 120 14.61 -19.13 -9.16
N THR A 121 13.54 -18.37 -9.36
CA THR A 121 12.30 -18.52 -8.59
C THR A 121 11.11 -18.10 -9.43
N ARG A 122 10.02 -18.84 -9.33
CA ARG A 122 8.69 -18.34 -9.72
C ARG A 122 8.34 -17.15 -8.85
N ILE A 123 7.60 -16.20 -9.40
CA ILE A 123 7.35 -14.91 -8.74
C ILE A 123 5.85 -14.63 -8.63
N GLY A 124 5.46 -13.86 -7.60
CA GLY A 124 4.13 -13.27 -7.44
C GLY A 124 4.19 -12.02 -6.56
N GLY A 125 3.02 -11.52 -6.14
CA GLY A 125 2.89 -10.39 -5.21
C GLY A 125 3.60 -9.14 -5.71
N LEU A 126 3.08 -8.52 -6.78
CA LEU A 126 3.64 -7.33 -7.41
C LEU A 126 3.14 -6.07 -6.70
N SER A 127 4.03 -5.17 -6.29
CA SER A 127 3.63 -3.85 -5.80
C SER A 127 4.70 -2.78 -6.04
N VAL A 128 4.28 -1.52 -6.11
CA VAL A 128 5.16 -0.37 -6.34
C VAL A 128 5.23 0.52 -5.09
N SER A 129 6.43 0.99 -4.72
CA SER A 129 6.57 1.91 -3.59
C SER A 129 5.82 3.22 -3.84
N PRO A 130 5.33 3.91 -2.79
CA PRO A 130 4.53 5.12 -2.98
C PRO A 130 5.29 6.23 -3.72
N ASP A 131 6.58 6.42 -3.42
CA ASP A 131 7.46 7.33 -4.16
C ASP A 131 7.81 6.92 -5.61
N ASN A 132 7.27 5.80 -6.09
CA ASN A 132 7.48 5.25 -7.44
C ASN A 132 8.94 4.90 -7.77
N THR A 133 9.76 4.60 -6.75
CA THR A 133 11.20 4.33 -6.93
C THR A 133 11.57 2.87 -6.73
N ARG A 134 10.65 2.02 -6.28
CA ARG A 134 10.91 0.60 -6.02
C ARG A 134 9.75 -0.29 -6.42
N ILE A 135 10.08 -1.55 -6.72
CA ILE A 135 9.12 -2.62 -6.94
C ILE A 135 9.40 -3.74 -5.94
N ALA A 136 8.37 -4.28 -5.32
CA ALA A 136 8.46 -5.48 -4.52
C ALA A 136 7.77 -6.66 -5.23
N CYS A 137 8.39 -7.84 -5.12
CA CYS A 137 7.86 -9.11 -5.58
C CYS A 137 8.21 -10.22 -4.59
N LEU A 138 7.45 -11.31 -4.54
CA LEU A 138 7.72 -12.45 -3.66
C LEU A 138 8.01 -13.73 -4.46
N GLY A 139 9.13 -14.39 -4.17
CA GLY A 139 9.54 -15.63 -4.81
C GLY A 139 8.88 -16.87 -4.20
N TYR A 140 8.09 -17.59 -4.99
CA TYR A 140 7.40 -18.80 -4.54
C TYR A 140 8.36 -19.91 -4.17
N ASP A 141 9.48 -20.05 -4.89
CA ASP A 141 10.41 -21.17 -4.66
C ASP A 141 11.42 -20.85 -3.54
N THR A 142 11.56 -19.57 -3.18
CA THR A 142 12.54 -19.10 -2.18
C THR A 142 11.91 -18.63 -0.88
N GLY A 143 10.64 -18.23 -0.90
CA GLY A 143 9.95 -17.61 0.24
C GLY A 143 10.51 -16.24 0.61
N GLN A 144 11.22 -15.58 -0.32
CA GLN A 144 11.89 -14.30 -0.10
C GLN A 144 11.17 -13.17 -0.84
N VAL A 145 11.20 -11.97 -0.27
CA VAL A 145 10.81 -10.73 -0.93
C VAL A 145 12.03 -10.18 -1.69
N TYR A 146 11.80 -9.82 -2.95
CA TYR A 146 12.74 -9.15 -3.83
C TYR A 146 12.31 -7.70 -3.95
N ILE A 147 13.21 -6.77 -3.61
CA ILE A 147 12.99 -5.34 -3.74
C ILE A 147 13.94 -4.82 -4.82
N LEU A 148 13.38 -4.27 -5.89
CA LEU A 148 14.12 -3.79 -7.05
C LEU A 148 14.11 -2.26 -7.04
N ASP A 149 15.25 -1.63 -7.32
CA ASP A 149 15.27 -0.19 -7.64
C ASP A 149 14.59 -0.01 -9.00
N TYR A 150 13.60 0.87 -9.08
CA TYR A 150 12.75 1.10 -10.23
C TYR A 150 12.95 2.50 -10.81
N THR A 151 13.08 2.57 -12.14
CA THR A 151 13.13 3.80 -12.91
C THR A 151 11.95 3.81 -13.90
N PRO A 152 10.85 4.54 -13.61
CA PRO A 152 9.60 4.48 -14.39
C PRO A 152 9.68 5.09 -15.79
N GLY A 153 10.76 5.79 -16.13
CA GLY A 153 10.84 6.54 -17.38
C GLY A 153 9.73 7.57 -17.52
N GLN A 154 9.15 7.70 -18.71
CA GLN A 154 8.02 8.62 -18.95
C GLN A 154 6.69 7.94 -18.65
N CYS A 155 5.86 8.63 -17.87
CA CYS A 155 4.52 8.22 -17.49
C CYS A 155 3.70 7.63 -18.64
N GLY A 156 3.23 6.40 -18.46
CA GLY A 156 2.32 5.72 -19.37
C GLY A 156 2.90 5.36 -20.74
N GLN A 157 4.21 5.58 -20.98
CA GLN A 157 4.89 5.18 -22.23
C GLN A 157 5.40 3.73 -22.19
N GLY A 158 5.44 3.11 -21.00
CA GLY A 158 5.87 1.74 -20.76
C GLY A 158 7.38 1.51 -20.76
N MET A 159 8.17 2.53 -21.09
CA MET A 159 9.63 2.50 -21.00
C MET A 159 10.06 2.66 -19.55
N ALA A 160 10.59 1.59 -18.95
CA ALA A 160 11.10 1.57 -17.59
C ALA A 160 12.32 0.66 -17.46
N ALA A 161 13.03 0.74 -16.34
CA ALA A 161 14.16 -0.13 -16.02
C ALA A 161 14.15 -0.49 -14.53
N VAL A 162 14.75 -1.64 -14.20
CA VAL A 162 15.01 -2.03 -12.81
C VAL A 162 16.45 -2.46 -12.62
N THR A 163 16.97 -2.26 -11.41
CA THR A 163 18.33 -2.63 -11.01
C THR A 163 18.39 -3.07 -9.55
N ASN A 164 19.57 -3.50 -9.10
CA ASN A 164 19.92 -3.71 -7.68
C ASN A 164 18.89 -4.51 -6.88
N PRO A 165 18.71 -5.81 -7.17
CA PRO A 165 17.81 -6.63 -6.39
C PRO A 165 18.31 -6.78 -4.96
N LEU A 166 17.57 -6.24 -4.01
CA LEU A 166 17.67 -6.57 -2.59
C LEU A 166 16.81 -7.80 -2.32
N VAL A 167 17.29 -8.69 -1.46
CA VAL A 167 16.61 -9.96 -1.16
C VAL A 167 16.44 -10.08 0.34
N SER A 168 15.23 -10.38 0.80
CA SER A 168 14.96 -10.56 2.22
C SER A 168 15.47 -11.90 2.75
N ALA A 169 15.47 -12.05 4.08
CA ALA A 169 15.43 -13.39 4.67
C ALA A 169 14.16 -14.14 4.22
N GLY A 170 14.19 -15.49 4.26
CA GLY A 170 13.01 -16.29 3.95
C GLY A 170 11.90 -16.07 4.97
N LEU A 171 10.72 -15.63 4.50
CA LEU A 171 9.56 -15.26 5.32
C LEU A 171 8.52 -16.37 5.42
N ALA A 172 8.50 -17.25 4.44
CA ALA A 172 7.29 -17.92 4.00
C ALA A 172 7.47 -19.40 3.67
N ASN A 173 6.34 -20.11 3.62
CA ASN A 173 6.28 -21.40 2.95
C ASN A 173 6.55 -21.21 1.45
N THR A 174 7.23 -22.18 0.84
CA THR A 174 7.48 -22.19 -0.59
C THR A 174 6.37 -22.93 -1.33
N GLY A 175 6.07 -22.49 -2.56
CA GLY A 175 5.13 -23.15 -3.46
C GLY A 175 3.72 -22.55 -3.53
N ASP A 176 3.37 -21.66 -2.61
CA ASP A 176 2.09 -20.94 -2.59
C ASP A 176 2.22 -19.51 -3.16
N THR A 177 1.11 -18.94 -3.65
CA THR A 177 1.06 -17.55 -4.09
C THR A 177 0.89 -16.60 -2.91
N GLN A 178 1.61 -15.49 -2.94
CA GLN A 178 1.71 -14.53 -1.84
C GLN A 178 1.73 -13.11 -2.36
N GLY A 179 1.18 -12.19 -1.56
CA GLY A 179 1.04 -10.79 -1.91
C GLY A 179 2.10 -9.91 -1.28
N THR A 180 2.37 -8.77 -1.92
CA THR A 180 3.13 -7.67 -1.32
C THR A 180 2.41 -6.36 -1.53
N THR A 181 2.58 -5.42 -0.61
CA THR A 181 2.20 -4.01 -0.76
C THR A 181 3.18 -3.15 0.04
N TRP A 182 2.98 -1.84 0.16
CA TRP A 182 3.93 -0.93 0.82
C TRP A 182 3.28 -0.16 1.96
N LEU A 183 3.87 -0.24 3.16
CA LEU A 183 3.44 0.56 4.31
C LEU A 183 3.80 2.04 4.11
N ASP A 184 4.99 2.27 3.55
CA ASP A 184 5.61 3.57 3.26
C ASP A 184 6.67 3.39 2.16
N ASP A 185 7.41 4.45 1.79
CA ASP A 185 8.47 4.44 0.76
C ASP A 185 9.62 3.46 1.01
N SER A 186 9.73 2.93 2.24
CA SER A 186 10.89 2.18 2.71
C SER A 186 10.54 0.83 3.35
N THR A 187 9.26 0.46 3.43
CA THR A 187 8.82 -0.74 4.13
C THR A 187 7.78 -1.50 3.31
N VAL A 188 8.15 -2.71 2.89
CA VAL A 188 7.25 -3.64 2.20
C VAL A 188 6.42 -4.39 3.25
N ILE A 189 5.13 -4.56 3.00
CA ILE A 189 4.26 -5.50 3.68
C ILE A 189 4.21 -6.77 2.85
N ALA A 190 4.47 -7.93 3.46
CA ALA A 190 4.39 -9.21 2.79
C ALA A 190 3.39 -10.11 3.52
N TYR A 191 2.45 -10.67 2.76
CA TYR A 191 1.43 -11.59 3.28
C TYR A 191 1.66 -13.00 2.75
N SER A 192 2.17 -13.86 3.62
CA SER A 192 2.52 -15.23 3.31
C SER A 192 1.41 -16.18 3.72
N ALA A 193 1.05 -17.11 2.83
CA ALA A 193 0.35 -18.32 3.23
C ALA A 193 1.22 -19.14 4.21
N GLY A 194 0.70 -19.49 5.38
CA GLY A 194 1.50 -20.11 6.46
C GLY A 194 1.07 -21.53 6.83
N GLY A 195 0.34 -22.22 5.94
CA GLY A 195 -0.04 -23.62 6.16
C GLY A 195 -0.92 -23.80 7.42
N PRO A 196 -0.67 -24.81 8.27
CA PRO A 196 -1.54 -25.12 9.42
C PRO A 196 -1.50 -24.08 10.55
N GLN A 197 -0.57 -23.12 10.52
CA GLN A 197 -0.40 -22.12 11.58
C GLN A 197 -1.20 -20.82 11.34
N GLY A 198 -1.83 -20.67 10.17
CA GLY A 198 -2.41 -19.40 9.74
C GLY A 198 -1.52 -18.70 8.71
N SER A 199 -2.07 -17.77 7.93
CA SER A 199 -1.24 -16.88 7.10
C SER A 199 -0.53 -15.84 7.97
N ILE A 200 0.59 -15.30 7.50
CA ILE A 200 1.48 -14.45 8.32
C ILE A 200 1.74 -13.13 7.61
N LEU A 201 1.66 -12.03 8.36
CA LEU A 201 2.08 -10.71 7.91
C LEU A 201 3.45 -10.35 8.44
N TRP A 202 4.28 -9.88 7.53
CA TRP A 202 5.62 -9.37 7.78
C TRP A 202 5.75 -7.95 7.26
N THR A 203 6.63 -7.17 7.90
CA THR A 203 7.19 -5.97 7.30
C THR A 203 8.66 -6.19 6.97
N VAL A 204 9.09 -5.81 5.77
CA VAL A 204 10.48 -5.94 5.29
C VAL A 204 11.03 -4.53 5.04
N PRO A 205 11.90 -4.01 5.92
CA PRO A 205 12.50 -2.70 5.71
C PRO A 205 13.54 -2.78 4.59
N VAL A 206 13.49 -1.84 3.64
CA VAL A 206 14.44 -1.72 2.52
C VAL A 206 15.88 -1.57 3.01
N ALA A 207 16.08 -0.86 4.13
CA ALA A 207 17.40 -0.63 4.72
C ALA A 207 18.02 -1.90 5.34
N ASP A 208 17.20 -2.88 5.70
CA ASP A 208 17.65 -4.12 6.34
C ASP A 208 16.74 -5.32 5.99
N PRO A 209 16.70 -5.73 4.72
CA PRO A 209 15.75 -6.74 4.25
C PRO A 209 16.01 -8.14 4.87
N ASN A 210 17.20 -8.36 5.43
CA ASN A 210 17.55 -9.61 6.10
C ASN A 210 16.95 -9.74 7.52
N ASN A 211 16.39 -8.67 8.08
CA ASN A 211 15.75 -8.66 9.40
C ASN A 211 14.27 -8.24 9.27
N PRO A 212 13.43 -9.08 8.64
CA PRO A 212 11.99 -8.84 8.55
C PRO A 212 11.35 -8.86 9.94
N THR A 213 10.34 -8.02 10.13
CA THR A 213 9.60 -7.92 11.41
C THR A 213 8.28 -8.67 11.28
N PHE A 214 8.07 -9.64 12.16
CA PHE A 214 6.78 -10.30 12.31
C PHE A 214 5.75 -9.31 12.85
N GLN A 215 4.59 -9.23 12.20
CA GLN A 215 3.49 -8.38 12.66
C GLN A 215 2.43 -9.22 13.36
N MET A 216 1.84 -10.18 12.63
CA MET A 216 0.77 -11.01 13.17
C MET A 216 0.50 -12.27 12.37
N ILE A 217 -0.21 -13.21 13.00
CA ILE A 217 -0.85 -14.36 12.34
C ILE A 217 -2.30 -13.97 12.03
N VAL A 218 -2.71 -14.21 10.78
CA VAL A 218 -4.09 -14.19 10.33
C VAL A 218 -4.61 -15.63 10.38
N ASN A 219 -5.74 -15.85 11.08
CA ASN A 219 -6.30 -17.18 11.32
C ASN A 219 -6.96 -17.77 10.06
N THR A 220 -6.13 -18.19 9.10
CA THR A 220 -6.51 -18.76 7.80
C THR A 220 -5.74 -20.05 7.55
N THR A 221 -6.41 -21.20 7.57
CA THR A 221 -5.78 -22.51 7.44
C THR A 221 -6.38 -23.32 6.28
N GLY A 222 -5.54 -24.16 5.68
CA GLY A 222 -5.91 -25.06 4.59
C GLY A 222 -4.75 -26.02 4.27
N ALA A 223 -5.02 -27.11 3.57
CA ALA A 223 -3.99 -28.06 3.12
C ALA A 223 -3.91 -28.18 1.58
N GLY A 224 -4.77 -27.44 0.87
CA GLY A 224 -4.78 -27.37 -0.59
C GLY A 224 -3.82 -26.34 -1.17
N SER A 225 -4.10 -25.91 -2.40
CA SER A 225 -3.38 -24.81 -3.04
C SER A 225 -3.80 -23.49 -2.41
N GLN A 226 -2.84 -22.75 -1.85
CA GLN A 226 -3.10 -21.51 -1.14
C GLN A 226 -2.70 -20.30 -1.98
N PHE A 227 -3.52 -19.26 -1.87
CA PHE A 227 -3.31 -17.97 -2.52
C PHE A 227 -3.54 -16.90 -1.48
N THR A 228 -2.58 -15.98 -1.38
CA THR A 228 -2.68 -14.82 -0.51
C THR A 228 -2.38 -13.58 -1.32
N ASP A 229 -3.11 -12.52 -1.00
CA ASP A 229 -2.82 -11.20 -1.51
C ASP A 229 -3.12 -10.12 -0.47
N VAL A 230 -2.44 -8.98 -0.57
CA VAL A 230 -2.53 -7.91 0.43
C VAL A 230 -2.50 -6.55 -0.24
N GLU A 231 -3.42 -5.70 0.17
CA GLU A 231 -3.58 -4.37 -0.41
C GLU A 231 -3.65 -3.30 0.70
N TYR A 232 -2.90 -2.22 0.50
CA TYR A 232 -2.87 -1.08 1.41
C TYR A 232 -2.64 0.21 0.64
N ASN A 233 -3.65 1.07 0.63
CA ASN A 233 -3.58 2.41 0.07
C ASN A 233 -4.17 3.39 1.08
N PRO A 234 -3.34 4.04 1.92
CA PRO A 234 -3.81 4.95 2.98
C PRO A 234 -4.52 6.20 2.43
N CYS A 235 -4.46 6.44 1.12
CA CYS A 235 -5.16 7.52 0.45
C CYS A 235 -6.65 7.19 0.22
N ILE A 236 -7.00 5.90 0.22
CA ILE A 236 -8.36 5.37 0.03
C ILE A 236 -8.92 4.84 1.36
N SER A 237 -8.14 4.01 2.06
CA SER A 237 -8.54 3.36 3.31
C SER A 237 -7.35 3.28 4.26
N PRO A 238 -7.54 3.57 5.56
CA PRO A 238 -6.44 3.45 6.52
C PRO A 238 -6.17 2.00 6.95
N TYR A 239 -6.90 1.03 6.41
CA TYR A 239 -6.81 -0.38 6.76
C TYR A 239 -6.04 -1.17 5.69
N ILE A 240 -5.36 -2.21 6.14
CA ILE A 240 -4.76 -3.23 5.29
C ILE A 240 -5.81 -4.31 5.02
N PHE A 241 -5.98 -4.69 3.76
CA PHE A 241 -6.88 -5.78 3.35
C PHE A 241 -6.05 -6.99 2.97
N CYS A 242 -6.35 -8.14 3.57
CA CYS A 242 -5.64 -9.38 3.32
C CYS A 242 -6.63 -10.43 2.79
N SER A 243 -6.45 -10.82 1.54
CA SER A 243 -7.20 -11.90 0.90
C SER A 243 -6.49 -13.23 1.08
N TYR A 244 -7.20 -14.24 1.57
CA TYR A 244 -6.75 -15.62 1.61
C TYR A 244 -7.73 -16.50 0.85
N SER A 245 -7.21 -17.35 -0.03
CA SER A 245 -7.98 -18.37 -0.73
C SER A 245 -7.28 -19.73 -0.65
N ASN A 246 -8.07 -20.79 -0.45
CA ASN A 246 -7.61 -22.18 -0.48
C ASN A 246 -8.49 -22.99 -1.43
N PHE A 247 -7.86 -23.80 -2.28
CA PHE A 247 -8.57 -24.77 -3.12
C PHE A 247 -8.14 -26.19 -2.76
N GLU A 248 -9.08 -26.95 -2.20
CA GLU A 248 -8.83 -28.30 -1.73
C GLU A 248 -10.04 -29.19 -2.03
N ALA A 249 -9.83 -30.37 -2.60
CA ALA A 249 -10.89 -31.34 -2.89
C ALA A 249 -12.10 -30.76 -3.66
N ASN A 250 -11.85 -29.85 -4.62
CA ASN A 250 -12.86 -29.12 -5.39
C ASN A 250 -13.76 -28.18 -4.56
N VAL A 251 -13.31 -27.81 -3.36
CA VAL A 251 -13.95 -26.82 -2.51
C VAL A 251 -13.03 -25.61 -2.43
N THR A 252 -13.62 -24.43 -2.56
CA THR A 252 -12.91 -23.18 -2.32
C THR A 252 -13.23 -22.65 -0.94
N THR A 253 -12.25 -22.06 -0.29
CA THR A 253 -12.43 -21.30 0.95
C THR A 253 -11.77 -19.95 0.76
N ASN A 254 -12.53 -18.88 0.93
CA ASN A 254 -12.05 -17.51 0.76
C ASN A 254 -12.33 -16.70 2.03
N LYS A 255 -11.30 -16.01 2.54
CA LYS A 255 -11.39 -15.11 3.70
C LYS A 255 -10.81 -13.77 3.33
N LEU A 256 -11.55 -12.71 3.61
CA LEU A 256 -11.03 -11.35 3.60
C LEU A 256 -10.85 -10.89 5.05
N THR A 257 -9.63 -10.53 5.41
CA THR A 257 -9.29 -10.02 6.75
C THR A 257 -8.91 -8.55 6.64
N VAL A 258 -9.44 -7.73 7.53
CA VAL A 258 -9.14 -6.29 7.60
C VAL A 258 -8.33 -6.02 8.85
N ILE A 259 -7.23 -5.28 8.67
CA ILE A 259 -6.23 -5.03 9.71
C ILE A 259 -6.04 -3.53 9.86
N ASP A 260 -6.05 -3.05 11.09
CA ASP A 260 -5.68 -1.68 11.42
C ASP A 260 -4.18 -1.63 11.82
N PRO A 261 -3.31 -1.04 10.98
CA PRO A 261 -1.89 -0.90 11.29
C PRO A 261 -1.61 0.23 12.30
N ARG A 262 -2.61 1.03 12.69
CA ARG A 262 -2.46 2.23 13.54
C ARG A 262 -2.73 1.96 15.03
N ALA A 263 -3.24 0.79 15.38
CA ALA A 263 -3.67 0.49 16.73
C ALA A 263 -2.51 0.65 17.75
N GLY A 264 -2.81 1.30 18.87
CA GLY A 264 -1.82 1.74 19.87
C GLY A 264 -1.02 0.59 20.51
N SER A 265 0.21 0.94 20.92
CA SER A 265 1.35 0.10 21.36
C SER A 265 2.22 -0.53 20.27
N GLY A 266 1.98 -0.21 19.00
CA GLY A 266 2.84 -0.63 17.88
C GLY A 266 2.56 -2.04 17.34
N ALA A 267 1.43 -2.65 17.72
CA ALA A 267 0.99 -3.95 17.19
C ALA A 267 -0.22 -3.76 16.27
N TRP A 268 -0.18 -4.37 15.09
CA TRP A 268 -1.32 -4.39 14.17
C TRP A 268 -2.47 -5.21 14.75
N THR A 269 -3.71 -4.82 14.44
CA THR A 269 -4.91 -5.48 14.98
C THR A 269 -5.85 -5.92 13.87
N GLN A 270 -6.33 -7.15 13.94
CA GLN A 270 -7.44 -7.60 13.10
C GLN A 270 -8.73 -6.94 13.59
N VAL A 271 -9.37 -6.15 12.74
CA VAL A 271 -10.60 -5.40 13.05
C VAL A 271 -11.84 -6.01 12.41
N ALA A 272 -11.70 -6.75 11.31
CA ALA A 272 -12.79 -7.52 10.71
C ALA A 272 -12.26 -8.76 9.99
N GLN A 273 -13.11 -9.77 9.81
CA GLN A 273 -12.88 -10.89 8.90
C GLN A 273 -14.21 -11.43 8.41
N ILE A 274 -14.35 -11.60 7.09
CA ILE A 274 -15.55 -12.15 6.44
C ILE A 274 -15.21 -13.36 5.58
N ASP A 275 -16.20 -14.22 5.35
CA ASP A 275 -16.15 -15.37 4.45
C ASP A 275 -16.74 -15.01 3.08
N LEU A 276 -16.00 -15.27 2.00
CA LEU A 276 -16.43 -15.02 0.62
C LEU A 276 -16.49 -16.33 -0.20
N SER A 277 -16.57 -17.50 0.45
CA SER A 277 -16.46 -18.81 -0.21
C SER A 277 -17.68 -19.19 -1.06
N VAL A 278 -18.79 -18.46 -0.93
CA VAL A 278 -20.03 -18.66 -1.71
C VAL A 278 -20.16 -17.64 -2.83
N SER A 279 -19.77 -16.39 -2.61
CA SER A 279 -19.85 -15.33 -3.63
C SER A 279 -18.66 -15.35 -4.59
N LEU A 280 -17.48 -15.78 -4.12
CA LEU A 280 -16.25 -15.84 -4.90
C LEU A 280 -15.87 -17.31 -5.19
N GLN A 281 -15.40 -17.61 -6.40
CA GLN A 281 -14.59 -18.79 -6.70
C GLN A 281 -13.26 -18.73 -5.94
N THR A 282 -12.26 -19.54 -6.30
CA THR A 282 -10.95 -19.40 -5.64
C THR A 282 -10.32 -18.06 -5.99
N GLY A 283 -10.22 -17.17 -5.01
CA GLY A 283 -9.64 -15.84 -5.17
C GLY A 283 -8.16 -15.88 -5.59
N ARG A 284 -7.70 -14.78 -6.20
CA ARG A 284 -6.33 -14.65 -6.74
C ARG A 284 -5.64 -13.40 -6.21
N GLU A 285 -6.14 -12.22 -6.55
CA GLU A 285 -5.60 -10.92 -6.14
C GLU A 285 -6.75 -9.96 -5.79
N ILE A 286 -6.41 -8.90 -5.07
CA ILE A 286 -7.31 -7.82 -4.69
C ILE A 286 -6.67 -6.47 -5.05
N ALA A 287 -7.48 -5.49 -5.42
CA ALA A 287 -7.01 -4.11 -5.58
C ALA A 287 -8.04 -3.10 -5.07
N LEU A 288 -7.57 -2.00 -4.50
CA LEU A 288 -8.42 -0.91 -4.03
C LEU A 288 -8.74 0.05 -5.16
N GLY A 289 -10.02 0.28 -5.40
CA GLY A 289 -10.48 1.34 -6.28
C GLY A 289 -10.72 2.64 -5.52
N ARG A 290 -10.50 3.76 -6.24
CA ARG A 290 -10.84 5.11 -5.76
C ARG A 290 -12.31 5.28 -5.38
N ASP A 291 -13.19 4.43 -5.89
CA ASP A 291 -14.61 4.42 -5.59
C ASP A 291 -14.96 3.78 -4.23
N GLY A 292 -13.96 3.53 -3.37
CA GLY A 292 -14.17 2.94 -2.06
C GLY A 292 -14.60 1.47 -2.15
N ALA A 293 -14.17 0.78 -3.19
CA ALA A 293 -14.45 -0.64 -3.39
C ALA A 293 -13.17 -1.45 -3.46
N LEU A 294 -13.26 -2.71 -3.02
CA LEU A 294 -12.24 -3.72 -3.24
C LEU A 294 -12.65 -4.57 -4.44
N TYR A 295 -11.78 -4.66 -5.44
CA TYR A 295 -11.96 -5.54 -6.58
C TYR A 295 -11.24 -6.85 -6.27
N LEU A 296 -11.91 -7.98 -6.46
CA LEU A 296 -11.40 -9.31 -6.15
C LEU A 296 -11.36 -10.13 -7.42
N SER A 297 -10.18 -10.57 -7.83
CA SER A 297 -10.08 -11.50 -8.94
C SER A 297 -10.15 -12.94 -8.49
N GLU A 298 -10.58 -13.80 -9.40
CA GLU A 298 -10.88 -15.18 -9.06
C GLU A 298 -10.60 -16.16 -10.19
N PHE A 299 -10.51 -17.45 -9.87
CA PHE A 299 -10.30 -18.54 -10.81
C PHE A 299 -11.44 -18.65 -11.85
N ALA A 300 -11.07 -18.72 -13.14
CA ALA A 300 -12.02 -18.87 -14.24
C ALA A 300 -11.68 -20.08 -15.14
N GLY A 301 -11.57 -21.28 -14.56
CA GLY A 301 -11.18 -22.50 -15.27
C GLY A 301 -12.19 -23.04 -16.29
N SER A 302 -11.80 -24.06 -17.06
CA SER A 302 -12.63 -24.64 -18.13
C SER A 302 -13.96 -25.23 -17.67
N THR A 303 -14.04 -25.63 -16.41
CA THR A 303 -15.25 -26.16 -15.76
C THR A 303 -16.03 -25.10 -14.99
N ALA A 304 -15.57 -23.84 -14.97
CA ALA A 304 -16.27 -22.75 -14.30
C ALA A 304 -17.64 -22.50 -14.97
N PRO A 305 -18.67 -22.10 -14.20
CA PRO A 305 -19.97 -21.71 -14.72
C PRO A 305 -19.88 -20.65 -15.82
N GLN A 306 -20.91 -20.59 -16.67
CA GLN A 306 -21.07 -19.54 -17.68
C GLN A 306 -22.19 -18.57 -17.26
N PRO A 307 -22.04 -17.24 -17.48
CA PRO A 307 -20.81 -16.58 -17.96
C PRO A 307 -19.65 -16.76 -16.98
N LYS A 308 -18.40 -16.74 -17.48
CA LYS A 308 -17.24 -16.76 -16.59
C LYS A 308 -17.21 -15.45 -15.83
N ILE A 309 -17.02 -15.53 -14.52
CA ILE A 309 -16.75 -14.40 -13.67
C ILE A 309 -15.23 -14.33 -13.50
N TYR A 310 -14.67 -13.14 -13.64
CA TYR A 310 -13.23 -12.91 -13.49
C TYR A 310 -12.90 -11.96 -12.35
N VAL A 311 -13.80 -11.00 -12.10
CA VAL A 311 -13.65 -9.96 -11.10
C VAL A 311 -14.99 -9.77 -10.41
N ASP A 312 -14.93 -9.80 -9.09
CA ASP A 312 -15.96 -9.38 -8.16
C ASP A 312 -15.64 -7.99 -7.61
N ARG A 313 -16.65 -7.30 -7.10
CA ARG A 313 -16.52 -6.04 -6.39
C ARG A 313 -17.15 -6.16 -5.01
N LEU A 314 -16.46 -5.67 -4.00
CA LEU A 314 -16.96 -5.52 -2.64
C LEU A 314 -16.97 -4.02 -2.29
N ASN A 315 -18.12 -3.50 -1.91
CA ASN A 315 -18.21 -2.13 -1.44
C ASN A 315 -17.58 -2.02 -0.04
N LEU A 316 -16.74 -1.01 0.20
CA LEU A 316 -16.12 -0.76 1.50
C LEU A 316 -16.64 0.49 2.20
N ASP A 317 -17.27 1.42 1.48
CA ASP A 317 -17.93 2.61 2.03
C ASP A 317 -19.46 2.39 2.03
N PHE A 318 -19.98 1.75 3.08
CA PHE A 318 -21.40 1.34 3.15
C PHE A 318 -22.33 2.48 3.52
N ASN A 319 -21.83 3.48 4.24
CA ASN A 319 -22.61 4.63 4.64
C ASN A 319 -22.63 5.73 3.56
N SER A 320 -21.77 5.62 2.53
CA SER A 320 -21.62 6.53 1.39
C SER A 320 -21.18 7.95 1.78
N ASP A 321 -20.37 8.08 2.82
CA ASP A 321 -19.79 9.36 3.26
C ASP A 321 -18.45 9.69 2.60
N GLY A 322 -17.91 8.77 1.79
CA GLY A 322 -16.65 8.91 1.07
C GLY A 322 -15.42 8.55 1.90
N VAL A 323 -15.58 7.97 3.09
CA VAL A 323 -14.50 7.54 3.97
C VAL A 323 -14.73 6.06 4.32
N ILE A 324 -13.66 5.27 4.34
CA ILE A 324 -13.71 3.90 4.86
C ILE A 324 -13.26 3.93 6.31
N ASP A 325 -14.19 3.70 7.24
CA ASP A 325 -13.90 3.74 8.67
C ASP A 325 -14.49 2.54 9.45
N ALA A 326 -14.42 2.59 10.78
CA ALA A 326 -14.88 1.51 11.64
C ALA A 326 -16.41 1.27 11.55
N ILE A 327 -17.20 2.28 11.18
CA ILE A 327 -18.65 2.15 10.95
C ILE A 327 -18.87 1.27 9.73
N ASP A 328 -18.12 1.47 8.65
CA ASP A 328 -18.24 0.64 7.45
C ASP A 328 -17.77 -0.79 7.69
N LEU A 329 -16.65 -0.96 8.40
CA LEU A 329 -16.14 -2.29 8.72
C LEU A 329 -17.13 -3.11 9.56
N ALA A 330 -17.94 -2.46 10.41
CA ALA A 330 -19.00 -3.11 11.17
C ALA A 330 -20.19 -3.58 10.29
N LEU A 331 -20.27 -3.11 9.04
CA LEU A 331 -21.30 -3.47 8.06
C LEU A 331 -20.82 -4.51 7.04
N LEU A 332 -19.54 -4.89 7.07
CA LEU A 332 -19.03 -6.00 6.26
C LEU A 332 -19.75 -7.30 6.63
N THR A 333 -20.22 -8.02 5.61
CA THR A 333 -20.97 -9.27 5.78
C THR A 333 -20.42 -10.36 4.87
N ASP A 334 -20.56 -11.61 5.30
CA ASP A 334 -20.15 -12.76 4.51
C ASP A 334 -20.85 -12.79 3.15
N ASN A 335 -20.09 -13.19 2.12
CA ASN A 335 -20.55 -13.41 0.75
C ASN A 335 -21.28 -12.20 0.15
N SER A 336 -20.79 -11.00 0.46
CA SER A 336 -21.34 -9.72 0.00
C SER A 336 -20.66 -9.16 -1.25
N SER A 337 -19.67 -9.86 -1.80
CA SER A 337 -19.12 -9.51 -3.11
C SER A 337 -20.15 -9.73 -4.22
N ILE A 338 -20.04 -8.93 -5.29
CA ILE A 338 -20.92 -9.01 -6.46
C ILE A 338 -20.11 -9.13 -7.75
N ASP A 339 -20.58 -9.96 -8.68
CA ASP A 339 -19.98 -10.09 -10.01
C ASP A 339 -19.82 -8.70 -10.68
N TYR A 340 -18.59 -8.37 -11.07
CA TYR A 340 -18.28 -7.09 -11.71
C TYR A 340 -17.92 -7.23 -13.18
N TYR A 341 -17.03 -8.18 -13.50
CA TYR A 341 -16.63 -8.45 -14.89
C TYR A 341 -16.90 -9.91 -15.25
N THR A 342 -17.91 -10.10 -16.11
CA THR A 342 -18.33 -11.42 -16.58
C THR A 342 -18.29 -11.52 -18.10
N VAL A 343 -17.88 -12.68 -18.62
CA VAL A 343 -17.75 -12.90 -20.07
C VAL A 343 -18.36 -14.24 -20.46
N SER A 344 -19.37 -14.17 -21.32
CA SER A 344 -19.93 -15.37 -21.96
C SER A 344 -18.93 -15.93 -22.98
N GLY A 345 -18.53 -17.20 -22.81
CA GLY A 345 -17.52 -17.81 -23.68
C GLY A 345 -16.11 -17.27 -23.47
N GLY A 346 -15.82 -16.69 -22.30
CA GLY A 346 -14.49 -16.21 -21.94
C GLY A 346 -13.42 -17.31 -21.96
N VAL A 347 -12.16 -16.90 -22.00
CA VAL A 347 -11.01 -17.82 -21.95
C VAL A 347 -10.89 -18.51 -20.59
N SER A 348 -10.35 -19.73 -20.57
CA SER A 348 -10.03 -20.35 -19.29
C SER A 348 -8.76 -19.73 -18.71
N SER A 349 -8.80 -19.37 -17.43
CA SER A 349 -7.64 -18.86 -16.73
C SER A 349 -7.53 -19.45 -15.34
N SER A 350 -6.33 -19.92 -15.02
CA SER A 350 -6.00 -20.49 -13.72
C SER A 350 -5.59 -19.43 -12.70
N PHE A 351 -5.15 -18.26 -13.16
CA PHE A 351 -4.69 -17.15 -12.35
C PHE A 351 -5.04 -15.83 -13.03
N ASN A 352 -5.66 -14.91 -12.29
CA ASN A 352 -6.31 -13.71 -12.81
C ASN A 352 -5.90 -12.47 -12.03
N GLY A 353 -4.62 -12.19 -11.87
CA GLY A 353 -4.17 -11.04 -11.10
C GLY A 353 -4.63 -9.70 -11.68
N LEU A 354 -4.82 -8.68 -10.85
CA LEU A 354 -5.38 -7.40 -11.29
C LEU A 354 -4.81 -6.21 -10.53
N ASP A 355 -4.96 -5.03 -11.12
CA ASP A 355 -4.88 -3.75 -10.42
C ASP A 355 -5.86 -2.75 -11.04
N VAL A 356 -6.23 -1.72 -10.28
CA VAL A 356 -7.24 -0.71 -10.60
C VAL A 356 -6.58 0.66 -10.67
N VAL A 357 -6.83 1.41 -11.73
CA VAL A 357 -6.34 2.78 -11.86
C VAL A 357 -6.99 3.68 -10.83
N VAL A 358 -6.23 4.21 -9.88
CA VAL A 358 -6.72 5.14 -8.84
C VAL A 358 -6.69 6.58 -9.36
N GLY A 359 -5.64 6.94 -10.10
CA GLY A 359 -5.31 8.31 -10.48
C GLY A 359 -4.69 9.08 -9.32
N ARG A 360 -4.25 10.33 -9.57
CA ARG A 360 -3.81 11.20 -8.48
C ARG A 360 -4.93 11.36 -7.44
N GLN A 361 -4.66 10.86 -6.24
CA GLN A 361 -5.44 11.09 -5.06
C GLN A 361 -4.57 11.85 -4.08
N GLU A 362 -5.05 13.00 -3.60
CA GLU A 362 -4.40 13.64 -2.46
C GLU A 362 -4.72 12.74 -1.28
N CYS A 363 -3.77 11.86 -0.93
CA CYS A 363 -3.80 11.07 0.30
C CYS A 363 -4.04 12.07 1.42
N GLY A 364 -5.29 12.18 1.90
CA GLY A 364 -5.79 13.35 2.60
C GLY A 364 -4.69 13.86 3.51
N THR A 365 -4.10 15.03 3.16
CA THR A 365 -2.75 15.44 3.59
C THR A 365 -2.51 14.92 4.99
N ALA A 366 -1.53 14.00 5.17
CA ALA A 366 -1.33 13.27 6.43
C ALA A 366 -1.65 14.21 7.58
N PRO A 367 -2.65 13.89 8.42
CA PRO A 367 -3.35 14.87 9.23
C PRO A 367 -2.30 15.72 9.93
N THR A 368 -2.43 17.02 9.74
CA THR A 368 -1.45 17.95 10.26
C THR A 368 -1.90 18.41 11.64
N GLY A 369 -0.92 18.73 12.48
CA GLY A 369 -1.13 19.16 13.84
C GLY A 369 0.00 20.05 14.31
N ALA A 370 -0.11 20.52 15.55
CA ALA A 370 0.92 21.29 16.20
C ALA A 370 2.13 20.40 16.52
N CYS A 371 3.31 20.92 16.25
CA CYS A 371 4.57 20.26 16.57
C CYS A 371 5.37 21.12 17.55
N CYS A 372 5.65 20.58 18.74
CA CYS A 372 6.50 21.24 19.71
C CYS A 372 7.97 20.92 19.43
N LEU A 373 8.67 21.84 18.78
CA LEU A 373 10.12 21.83 18.64
C LEU A 373 10.78 22.43 19.88
N THR A 374 12.10 22.26 20.02
CA THR A 374 12.89 22.70 21.19
C THR A 374 12.67 24.17 21.60
N VAL A 375 12.35 25.05 20.64
CA VAL A 375 12.21 26.50 20.88
C VAL A 375 10.92 27.10 20.32
N LEU A 376 10.08 26.32 19.63
CA LEU A 376 8.93 26.86 18.92
C LEU A 376 7.86 25.79 18.65
N CYS A 377 6.60 26.18 18.72
CA CYS A 377 5.51 25.40 18.17
C CYS A 377 5.30 25.73 16.68
N VAL A 378 5.21 24.73 15.83
CA VAL A 378 4.91 24.90 14.40
C VAL A 378 3.60 24.20 14.05
N ASP A 379 2.67 24.96 13.45
CA ASP A 379 1.38 24.47 12.96
C ASP A 379 1.53 23.65 11.67
N ASN A 380 0.49 22.86 11.37
CA ASN A 380 0.30 22.19 10.10
C ASN A 380 1.48 21.28 9.67
N LEU A 381 2.15 20.65 10.63
CA LEU A 381 3.13 19.60 10.35
C LEU A 381 2.46 18.23 10.40
N THR A 382 2.86 17.34 9.49
CA THR A 382 2.56 15.91 9.64
C THR A 382 3.36 15.37 10.82
N ARG A 383 2.91 14.26 11.43
CA ARG A 383 3.66 13.57 12.49
C ARG A 383 5.10 13.28 12.09
N ALA A 384 5.29 12.69 10.91
CA ALA A 384 6.60 12.37 10.37
C ALA A 384 7.49 13.62 10.18
N ALA A 385 6.92 14.73 9.69
CA ALA A 385 7.66 15.98 9.53
C ALA A 385 8.02 16.64 10.88
N CYS A 386 7.20 16.43 11.91
CA CYS A 386 7.49 16.87 13.28
C CYS A 386 8.64 16.06 13.89
N GLU A 387 8.58 14.74 13.81
CA GLU A 387 9.61 13.82 14.33
C GLU A 387 10.95 13.99 13.60
N ALA A 388 10.94 14.21 12.28
CA ALA A 388 12.14 14.53 11.50
C ALA A 388 12.85 15.82 11.95
N LYS A 389 12.11 16.72 12.62
CA LYS A 389 12.63 17.94 13.24
C LYS A 389 12.92 17.77 14.73
N THR A 390 12.98 16.54 15.24
CA THR A 390 13.16 16.22 16.66
C THR A 390 12.09 16.83 17.57
N GLY A 391 10.89 17.08 17.02
CA GLY A 391 9.76 17.66 17.73
C GLY A 391 8.85 16.62 18.38
N VAL A 392 8.03 17.08 19.32
CA VAL A 392 6.94 16.30 19.93
C VAL A 392 5.63 16.70 19.27
N TYR A 393 5.06 15.78 18.48
CA TYR A 393 3.79 15.97 17.81
C TYR A 393 2.63 15.94 18.80
N GLN A 394 1.69 16.90 18.68
CA GLN A 394 0.67 17.16 19.70
C GLN A 394 -0.68 16.55 19.37
N GLY A 395 -0.79 15.85 18.25
CA GLY A 395 -2.00 15.20 17.78
C GLY A 395 -2.62 15.91 16.58
N ASP A 396 -3.49 15.19 15.88
CA ASP A 396 -4.08 15.63 14.63
C ASP A 396 -5.04 16.81 14.82
N GLN A 397 -5.04 17.75 13.87
CA GLN A 397 -5.84 18.99 13.88
C GLN A 397 -5.59 19.93 15.07
N THR A 398 -4.60 19.63 15.90
CA THR A 398 -4.17 20.57 16.94
C THR A 398 -3.47 21.77 16.30
N VAL A 399 -3.63 22.94 16.92
CA VAL A 399 -2.93 24.16 16.51
C VAL A 399 -2.13 24.71 17.69
N CYS A 400 -1.03 25.36 17.41
CA CYS A 400 -0.09 25.90 18.37
C CYS A 400 -0.69 26.90 19.34
N ARG A 401 -1.81 27.52 18.98
CA ARG A 401 -2.58 28.38 19.89
C ARG A 401 -3.18 27.60 21.07
N ASP A 402 -3.56 26.35 20.83
CA ASP A 402 -4.35 25.54 21.78
C ASP A 402 -3.47 24.46 22.46
N VAL A 403 -2.19 24.40 22.11
CA VAL A 403 -1.19 23.49 22.68
C VAL A 403 -0.13 24.26 23.46
N VAL A 404 0.06 23.88 24.73
CA VAL A 404 1.20 24.36 25.53
C VAL A 404 2.40 23.47 25.23
N CYS A 405 3.30 23.93 24.36
CA CYS A 405 4.61 23.32 24.28
C CYS A 405 5.33 23.58 25.60
N THR A 406 5.59 22.51 26.36
CA THR A 406 6.56 22.55 27.45
C THR A 406 7.94 22.70 26.83
N ILE A 407 8.24 23.91 26.36
CA ILE A 407 9.60 24.33 26.12
C ILE A 407 10.30 24.10 27.47
N PRO A 408 11.46 23.43 27.53
CA PRO A 408 12.27 23.46 28.73
C PRO A 408 12.49 24.94 29.03
N VAL A 409 11.76 25.43 30.02
CA VAL A 409 11.82 26.82 30.46
C VAL A 409 13.28 27.03 30.81
N LEU A 410 13.96 28.00 30.19
CA LEU A 410 15.33 28.36 30.54
C LEU A 410 15.42 28.34 32.08
N CYS A 411 16.23 27.45 32.66
CA CYS A 411 16.55 27.49 34.09
C CYS A 411 17.18 28.85 34.29
N PRO A 412 16.52 29.81 34.95
CA PRO A 412 17.11 31.13 35.09
C PRO A 412 18.36 31.07 36.00
N CYS A 413 18.47 29.98 36.76
CA CYS A 413 19.60 29.51 37.54
C CYS A 413 20.80 28.99 36.74
N ASP A 414 20.61 28.55 35.49
CA ASP A 414 21.65 28.12 34.55
C ASP A 414 22.15 29.38 33.85
N TRP A 415 23.08 30.04 34.53
CA TRP A 415 23.50 31.40 34.22
C TRP A 415 24.31 31.44 32.91
N ASN A 416 25.09 30.38 32.65
CA ASN A 416 25.90 30.29 31.44
C ASN A 416 25.15 29.62 30.27
N ARG A 417 23.95 29.07 30.53
CA ARG A 417 23.03 28.44 29.58
C ARG A 417 23.61 27.19 28.92
N ASP A 418 24.39 26.42 29.67
CA ASP A 418 25.00 25.18 29.19
C ASP A 418 24.16 23.92 29.46
N LEU A 419 22.96 24.11 30.04
CA LEU A 419 22.01 23.05 30.43
C LEU A 419 22.54 22.16 31.56
N VAL A 420 23.47 22.63 32.38
CA VAL A 420 23.99 21.92 33.55
C VAL A 420 24.07 22.86 34.75
N LEU A 421 23.08 22.82 35.65
CA LEU A 421 23.10 23.65 36.85
C LEU A 421 24.20 23.18 37.83
N ASN A 422 25.32 23.90 37.88
CA ASN A 422 26.47 23.52 38.69
C ASN A 422 27.24 24.73 39.26
N SER A 423 28.37 24.49 39.92
CA SER A 423 29.16 25.57 40.53
C SER A 423 29.64 26.63 39.53
N GLN A 424 29.74 26.28 38.24
CA GLN A 424 30.11 27.21 37.17
C GLN A 424 29.07 28.34 37.05
N ASP A 425 27.77 28.02 37.05
CA ASP A 425 26.69 29.03 37.02
C ASP A 425 26.75 29.97 38.20
N PHE A 426 27.02 29.42 39.38
CA PHE A 426 27.20 30.21 40.60
C PHE A 426 28.34 31.20 40.45
N PHE A 427 29.52 30.76 39.97
CA PHE A 427 30.65 31.66 39.81
C PHE A 427 30.47 32.68 38.68
N ASP A 428 29.80 32.28 37.59
CA ASP A 428 29.50 33.19 36.48
C ASP A 428 28.48 34.25 36.89
N PHE A 429 27.47 33.89 37.70
CA PHE A 429 26.54 34.84 38.31
C PHE A 429 27.25 35.81 39.25
N ILE A 430 28.12 35.32 40.15
CA ILE A 430 28.88 36.18 41.08
C ILE A 430 29.78 37.16 40.33
N ALA A 431 30.44 36.71 39.26
CA ALA A 431 31.25 37.57 38.41
C ALA A 431 30.40 38.66 37.74
N ALA A 432 29.23 38.29 37.21
CA ALA A 432 28.27 39.24 36.64
C ALA A 432 27.73 40.22 37.70
N PHE A 433 27.50 39.76 38.93
CA PHE A 433 26.99 40.57 40.04
C PHE A 433 27.96 41.70 40.42
N PHE A 434 29.24 41.38 40.60
CA PHE A 434 30.27 42.39 40.85
C PHE A 434 30.57 43.26 39.62
N GLY A 435 30.20 42.80 38.42
CA GLY A 435 30.25 43.55 37.17
C GLY A 435 29.01 44.41 36.87
N SER A 436 28.02 44.45 37.76
CA SER A 436 26.71 45.13 37.54
C SER A 436 25.93 44.58 36.33
N GLY A 437 26.10 43.30 36.01
CA GLY A 437 25.44 42.60 34.90
C GLY A 437 24.58 41.41 35.35
N ALA A 438 24.16 41.38 36.62
CA ALA A 438 23.36 40.30 37.19
C ALA A 438 21.95 40.79 37.58
N ASP A 439 21.21 41.26 36.58
CA ASP A 439 19.78 41.59 36.69
C ASP A 439 18.97 40.29 36.47
N TYR A 440 18.75 39.54 37.55
CA TYR A 440 18.12 38.23 37.53
C TYR A 440 16.60 38.34 37.38
N ASN A 441 16.00 39.34 38.02
CA ASN A 441 14.55 39.56 37.98
C ASN A 441 14.10 40.49 36.83
N MET A 442 15.04 41.00 36.04
CA MET A 442 14.84 41.85 34.86
C MET A 442 14.23 43.23 35.18
N ASP A 443 14.53 43.80 36.35
CA ASP A 443 14.04 45.12 36.76
C ASP A 443 14.91 46.29 36.27
N GLY A 444 16.01 45.99 35.57
CA GLY A 444 16.96 46.95 35.01
C GLY A 444 18.07 47.37 35.97
N MET A 445 18.17 46.76 37.15
CA MET A 445 19.21 47.03 38.14
C MET A 445 19.82 45.72 38.67
N THR A 446 21.12 45.71 38.96
CA THR A 446 21.75 44.62 39.73
C THR A 446 21.75 45.00 41.20
N THR A 447 20.93 44.32 42.00
CA THR A 447 20.72 44.62 43.42
C THR A 447 20.85 43.36 44.27
N SER A 448 20.88 43.52 45.60
CA SER A 448 20.83 42.37 46.51
C SER A 448 19.60 41.48 46.31
N GLN A 449 18.52 42.00 45.70
CA GLN A 449 17.34 41.21 45.38
C GLN A 449 17.68 40.13 44.34
N ASP A 450 18.38 40.49 43.26
CA ASP A 450 18.83 39.55 42.22
C ASP A 450 19.71 38.44 42.77
N PHE A 451 20.58 38.79 43.72
CA PHE A 451 21.41 37.83 44.42
C PHE A 451 20.58 36.79 45.16
N PHE A 452 19.59 37.22 45.95
CA PHE A 452 18.75 36.29 46.71
C PHE A 452 17.79 35.51 45.81
N ASP A 453 17.29 36.10 44.73
CA ASP A 453 16.44 35.43 43.74
C ASP A 453 17.21 34.33 43.00
N PHE A 454 18.45 34.61 42.58
CA PHE A 454 19.36 33.61 42.01
C PHE A 454 19.65 32.48 43.00
N LEU A 455 20.01 32.78 44.26
CA LEU A 455 20.28 31.72 45.26
C LEU A 455 19.05 30.86 45.53
N GLY A 456 17.86 31.46 45.57
CA GLY A 456 16.60 30.74 45.72
C GLY A 456 16.42 29.71 44.59
N CYS A 457 16.70 30.12 43.36
CA CYS A 457 16.63 29.23 42.20
C CYS A 457 17.77 28.21 42.14
N PHE A 458 19.00 28.59 42.50
CA PHE A 458 20.18 27.72 42.45
C PHE A 458 20.10 26.57 43.47
N PHE A 459 19.61 26.84 44.69
CA PHE A 459 19.53 25.83 45.75
C PHE A 459 18.18 25.11 45.84
N ALA A 460 17.13 25.68 45.24
CA ALA A 460 15.82 25.06 45.11
C ALA A 460 15.29 25.24 43.68
N PRO A 461 15.96 24.59 42.69
CA PRO A 461 15.61 24.77 41.30
C PRO A 461 14.18 24.28 41.02
N PRO A 462 13.42 24.98 40.17
CA PRO A 462 12.21 24.45 39.57
C PRO A 462 12.44 23.06 38.95
N ILE A 463 11.41 22.23 38.92
CA ILE A 463 11.44 20.88 38.30
C ILE A 463 11.87 20.91 36.81
N THR A 464 11.81 22.09 36.18
CA THR A 464 12.19 22.32 34.78
C THR A 464 13.69 22.57 34.57
N CYS A 465 14.49 22.60 35.64
CA CYS A 465 15.93 22.82 35.60
C CYS A 465 16.70 21.48 35.70
N PRO A 466 17.79 21.31 34.94
CA PRO A 466 18.56 20.05 34.86
C PRO A 466 19.27 19.66 36.16
#